data_AF-A0A060S4P1-F1
#
_entry.id   AF-A0A060S4P1-F1
#
_cell.length_a   1.000
_cell.length_b   1.000
_cell.length_c   1.000
_cell.angle_alpha   90.00
_cell.angle_beta   90.00
_cell.angle_gamma   90.00
#
_symmetry.space_group_name_H-M   'P 1'
#
loop_
_entity.id
_entity.type
_entity.pdbx_description
1 polymer ?
#
loop_
_entity_poly.entity_id
_entity_poly.type
_entity_poly.pdbx_seq_one_letter_code
_entity_poly.pdbx_strand_id
1 'polypeptide(L)'
;MIISILGWIPYPPSQKEDELEGLKTVRTIADLPAPAETSVHIITPPKVTLSILEQAKALGVPALWLQPGAEDEAVIAYIKENGLEDKTIYGGPCILVEGDGILRSLA
;
A
#
# COMPACT_ATOMS: atom_id res chain seq x y z
N MET A 1 -3.27 -1.10 12.87
CA MET A 1 -2.48 -2.23 12.35
C MET A 1 -2.16 -1.92 10.90
N ILE A 2 -0.89 -1.75 10.53
CA ILE A 2 -0.49 -1.52 9.13
C ILE A 2 -0.40 -2.89 8.48
N ILE A 3 -1.29 -3.21 7.56
CA ILE A 3 -1.12 -4.39 6.72
C ILE A 3 -0.33 -3.97 5.50
N SER A 4 0.90 -4.45 5.41
CA SER A 4 1.68 -4.37 4.18
C SER A 4 1.06 -5.32 3.17
N ILE A 5 0.44 -4.79 2.13
CA ILE A 5 0.08 -5.59 0.95
C ILE A 5 1.36 -5.76 0.15
N LEU A 6 2.07 -6.83 0.47
CA LEU A 6 3.24 -7.30 -0.26
C LEU A 6 2.77 -7.95 -1.57
N GLY A 7 2.37 -7.13 -2.54
CA GLY A 7 2.35 -7.59 -3.92
C GLY A 7 3.75 -7.47 -4.50
N TRP A 8 4.38 -8.63 -4.68
CA TRP A 8 5.59 -8.86 -5.49
C TRP A 8 6.93 -8.91 -4.73
N ILE A 9 7.23 -10.10 -4.20
CA ILE A 9 8.62 -10.61 -4.20
C ILE A 9 8.95 -10.97 -5.66
N PRO A 10 10.11 -10.60 -6.24
CA PRO A 10 10.47 -10.85 -7.65
C PRO A 10 10.67 -12.32 -8.05
N TYR A 11 10.05 -13.26 -7.34
CA TYR A 11 9.97 -14.69 -7.67
C TYR A 11 8.63 -15.00 -8.38
N PRO A 12 8.46 -16.15 -9.06
CA PRO A 12 7.44 -16.32 -10.08
C PRO A 12 6.01 -16.11 -9.52
N PRO A 13 5.08 -15.54 -10.32
CA PRO A 13 3.75 -15.09 -9.89
C PRO A 13 2.82 -16.17 -9.32
N SER A 14 3.28 -17.41 -9.19
CA SER A 14 2.52 -18.57 -8.70
C SER A 14 2.69 -18.88 -7.21
N GLN A 15 3.59 -18.21 -6.48
CA GLN A 15 3.76 -18.43 -5.03
C GLN A 15 3.06 -17.34 -4.23
N LYS A 16 1.79 -17.59 -3.93
CA LYS A 16 1.06 -16.82 -2.92
C LYS A 16 1.10 -17.63 -1.63
N GLU A 17 2.02 -17.31 -0.74
CA GLU A 17 2.14 -17.98 0.56
C GLU A 17 0.88 -17.74 1.40
N ASP A 18 0.38 -18.74 2.13
CA ASP A 18 -0.77 -18.59 3.03
C ASP A 18 -0.37 -18.00 4.40
N GLU A 19 0.93 -17.97 4.69
CA GLU A 19 1.51 -17.49 5.93
C GLU A 19 2.86 -16.79 5.67
N LEU A 20 3.13 -15.69 6.37
CA LEU A 20 4.40 -14.97 6.37
C LEU A 20 4.73 -14.57 7.83
N GLU A 21 5.91 -14.96 8.33
CA GLU A 21 6.36 -14.63 9.69
C GLU A 21 5.33 -15.00 10.80
N GLY A 22 4.65 -16.13 10.66
CA GLY A 22 3.60 -16.56 11.61
C GLY A 22 2.24 -15.89 11.43
N LEU A 23 2.10 -14.99 10.45
CA LEU A 23 0.86 -14.27 10.16
C LEU A 23 0.19 -14.83 8.90
N LYS A 24 -1.11 -15.13 9.01
CA LYS A 24 -1.91 -15.52 7.85
C LYS A 24 -1.96 -14.39 6.83
N THR A 25 -1.79 -14.73 5.56
CA THR A 25 -1.95 -13.78 4.47
C THR A 25 -3.38 -13.79 3.95
N VAL A 26 -3.76 -12.70 3.29
CA VAL A 26 -5.03 -12.57 2.57
C VAL A 26 -4.76 -12.42 1.08
N ARG A 27 -5.68 -12.86 0.24
CA ARG A 27 -5.52 -12.79 -1.22
C ARG A 27 -5.93 -11.44 -1.79
N THR A 28 -6.89 -10.78 -1.15
CA THR A 28 -7.45 -9.50 -1.55
C THR A 28 -7.71 -8.62 -0.32
N ILE A 29 -7.95 -7.34 -0.54
CA ILE A 29 -8.29 -6.39 0.54
C ILE A 29 -9.65 -6.73 1.15
N ALA A 30 -10.56 -7.30 0.35
CA ALA A 30 -11.89 -7.71 0.80
C ALA A 30 -11.84 -8.86 1.82
N ASP A 31 -10.76 -9.64 1.82
CA ASP A 31 -10.57 -10.75 2.76
C ASP A 31 -10.01 -10.28 4.13
N LEU A 32 -9.74 -8.97 4.29
CA LEU A 32 -9.36 -8.44 5.60
C LEU A 32 -10.52 -8.57 6.59
N PRO A 33 -10.25 -8.87 7.88
CA PRO A 33 -11.31 -9.01 8.88
C PRO A 33 -12.17 -7.76 9.07
N ALA A 34 -11.56 -6.57 8.95
CA ALA A 34 -12.24 -5.27 9.08
C ALA A 34 -11.57 -4.23 8.15
N PRO A 35 -11.83 -4.27 6.83
CA PRO A 35 -11.15 -3.40 5.86
C PRO A 35 -11.32 -1.90 6.18
N ALA A 36 -12.51 -1.49 6.61
CA ALA A 36 -12.83 -0.10 6.95
C ALA A 36 -12.14 0.41 8.23
N GLU A 37 -11.53 -0.47 9.02
CA GLU A 37 -10.77 -0.14 10.24
C GLU A 37 -9.26 -0.36 10.06
N THR A 38 -8.83 -0.76 8.86
CA THR A 38 -7.45 -1.23 8.61
C THR A 38 -6.75 -0.38 7.57
N SER A 39 -5.66 0.29 7.96
CA SER A 39 -4.80 1.02 7.03
C SER A 39 -3.94 0.06 6.18
N VAL A 40 -3.69 0.46 4.94
CA VAL A 40 -3.01 -0.37 3.94
C VAL A 40 -1.72 0.31 3.46
N HIS A 41 -0.62 -0.43 3.52
CA HIS A 41 0.69 -0.01 3.01
C HIS A 41 1.02 -0.80 1.74
N ILE A 42 1.28 -0.09 0.64
CA ILE A 42 1.34 -0.62 -0.72
C ILE A 42 2.77 -0.51 -1.25
N ILE A 43 3.33 -1.65 -1.63
CA ILE A 43 4.69 -1.74 -2.19
C ILE A 43 4.72 -2.44 -3.56
N THR A 44 3.56 -2.47 -4.22
CA THR A 44 3.35 -3.21 -5.47
C THR A 44 3.65 -2.35 -6.68
N PRO A 45 3.97 -2.92 -7.87
CA PRO A 45 4.10 -2.12 -9.08
C PRO A 45 2.81 -1.33 -9.40
N PRO A 46 2.89 -0.18 -10.10
CA PRO A 46 1.76 0.74 -10.28
C PRO A 46 0.47 0.11 -10.82
N LYS A 47 0.58 -0.84 -11.75
CA LYS A 47 -0.57 -1.57 -12.29
C LYS A 47 -1.37 -2.32 -11.20
N VAL A 48 -0.67 -2.92 -10.24
CA VAL A 48 -1.30 -3.64 -9.11
C VAL A 48 -1.82 -2.64 -8.08
N THR A 49 -1.06 -1.56 -7.83
CA THR A 49 -1.46 -0.47 -6.95
C THR A 49 -2.80 0.13 -7.37
N LEU A 50 -3.02 0.37 -8.66
CA LEU A 50 -4.29 0.91 -9.15
C LEU A 50 -5.49 0.01 -8.78
N SER A 51 -5.37 -1.30 -8.97
CA SER A 51 -6.42 -2.25 -8.58
C SER A 51 -6.64 -2.33 -7.06
N ILE A 52 -5.57 -2.13 -6.28
CA ILE A 52 -5.64 -2.03 -4.82
C ILE A 52 -6.39 -0.76 -4.41
N LEU A 53 -6.13 0.39 -5.05
CA LEU A 53 -6.81 1.65 -4.76
C LEU A 53 -8.31 1.57 -5.06
N GLU A 54 -8.71 0.93 -6.16
CA GLU A 54 -10.11 0.68 -6.50
C GLU A 54 -10.82 -0.13 -5.41
N GLN A 55 -10.21 -1.22 -4.96
CA GLN A 55 -10.75 -2.06 -3.89
C GLN A 55 -10.80 -1.31 -2.55
N ALA A 56 -9.72 -0.61 -2.20
CA ALA A 56 -9.61 0.15 -0.97
C ALA A 56 -10.70 1.24 -0.88
N LYS A 57 -10.94 1.95 -1.98
CA LYS A 57 -12.02 2.94 -2.10
C LYS A 57 -13.39 2.28 -1.89
N ALA A 58 -13.66 1.16 -2.57
CA ALA A 58 -14.93 0.44 -2.46
C ALA A 58 -15.20 -0.11 -1.05
N LEU A 59 -14.16 -0.51 -0.34
CA LEU A 59 -14.23 -1.09 1.00
C LEU A 59 -14.13 -0.07 2.14
N GLY A 60 -13.94 1.22 1.81
CA GLY A 60 -13.83 2.29 2.81
C GLY A 60 -12.56 2.24 3.65
N VAL A 61 -11.45 1.77 3.08
CA VAL A 61 -10.14 1.76 3.77
C VAL A 61 -9.78 3.17 4.23
N PRO A 62 -9.40 3.37 5.51
CA PRO A 62 -9.30 4.69 6.10
C PRO A 62 -8.02 5.45 5.70
N ALA A 63 -6.92 4.73 5.42
CA ALA A 63 -5.64 5.33 5.04
C ALA A 63 -4.81 4.38 4.17
N LEU A 64 -4.08 4.99 3.24
CA LEU A 64 -3.27 4.34 2.22
C LEU A 64 -1.87 4.96 2.23
N TRP A 65 -0.83 4.14 2.10
CA TRP A 65 0.54 4.63 1.94
C TRP A 65 1.24 3.86 0.84
N LEU A 66 1.62 4.55 -0.23
CA LEU A 66 2.39 4.00 -1.34
C LEU A 66 3.88 4.25 -1.07
N GLN A 67 4.67 3.17 -1.08
CA GLN A 67 6.13 3.31 -1.06
C GLN A 67 6.62 3.84 -2.40
N PRO A 68 7.79 4.53 -2.42
CA PRO A 68 8.32 5.09 -3.66
C PRO A 68 8.42 4.04 -4.76
N GLY A 69 7.80 4.33 -5.91
CA GLY A 69 7.78 3.44 -7.07
C GLY A 69 6.56 2.51 -7.11
N ALA A 70 5.68 2.56 -6.11
CA ALA A 70 4.36 1.94 -6.17
C ALA A 70 3.34 2.81 -6.93
N GLU A 71 3.68 4.07 -7.19
CA GLU A 71 2.92 5.02 -7.97
C GLU A 71 3.55 5.30 -9.35
N ASP A 72 2.69 5.65 -10.31
CA ASP A 72 3.01 6.31 -11.56
C ASP A 72 2.00 7.44 -11.81
N GLU A 73 2.06 8.09 -12.97
CA GLU A 73 1.13 9.16 -13.33
C GLU A 73 -0.35 8.73 -13.28
N ALA A 74 -0.65 7.49 -13.67
CA ALA A 74 -2.02 6.97 -13.68
C ALA A 74 -2.53 6.71 -12.26
N VAL A 75 -1.69 6.19 -11.38
CA VAL A 75 -2.00 6.02 -9.95
C VAL A 75 -2.26 7.37 -9.29
N ILE A 76 -1.42 8.37 -9.55
CA ILE A 76 -1.57 9.72 -8.99
C ILE A 76 -2.86 10.39 -9.53
N ALA A 77 -3.14 10.26 -10.82
CA ALA A 77 -4.38 10.77 -11.42
C ALA A 77 -5.61 10.13 -10.76
N TYR A 78 -5.60 8.80 -10.58
CA TYR A 78 -6.68 8.09 -9.92
C TYR A 78 -6.92 8.59 -8.49
N ILE A 79 -5.87 8.77 -7.70
CA ILE A 79 -5.98 9.29 -6.32
C ILE A 79 -6.70 10.64 -6.30
N LYS A 80 -6.33 11.54 -7.21
CA LYS A 80 -6.90 12.90 -7.33
C LYS A 80 -8.35 12.87 -7.79
N GLU A 81 -8.63 12.19 -8.90
CA GLU A 81 -9.96 12.11 -9.51
C GLU A 81 -10.99 11.45 -8.61
N ASN A 82 -10.55 10.61 -7.67
CA ASN A 82 -11.42 9.85 -6.78
C ASN A 82 -11.48 10.39 -5.36
N GLY A 83 -10.88 11.56 -5.08
CA GLY A 83 -10.94 12.21 -3.77
C GLY A 83 -10.27 11.38 -2.67
N LEU A 84 -9.12 10.77 -2.97
CA LEU A 84 -8.35 9.95 -2.03
C LEU A 84 -7.10 10.68 -1.49
N GLU A 85 -6.85 11.92 -1.91
CA GLU A 85 -5.63 12.68 -1.55
C GLU A 85 -5.47 12.87 -0.04
N ASP A 86 -6.56 13.09 0.70
CA ASP A 86 -6.56 13.27 2.15
C ASP A 86 -6.26 11.98 2.92
N LYS A 87 -6.42 10.83 2.27
CA LYS A 87 -6.24 9.49 2.84
C LYS A 87 -4.98 8.79 2.36
N THR A 88 -4.28 9.34 1.38
CA THR A 88 -3.19 8.64 0.69
C THR A 88 -1.87 9.39 0.80
N ILE A 89 -0.86 8.72 1.35
CA ILE A 89 0.54 9.19 1.37
C ILE A 89 1.27 8.59 0.17
N TYR A 90 1.85 9.44 -0.69
CA TYR A 90 2.63 9.05 -1.88
C TYR A 90 3.63 10.16 -2.26
N GLY A 91 4.60 9.87 -3.13
CA GLY A 91 5.59 10.84 -3.62
C GLY A 91 6.68 11.25 -2.62
N GLY A 92 6.69 10.66 -1.42
CA GLY A 92 7.72 10.86 -0.40
C GLY A 92 8.89 9.87 -0.52
N PRO A 93 9.93 9.99 0.32
CA PRO A 93 11.04 9.04 0.36
C PRO A 93 10.64 7.70 1.01
N CYS A 94 11.47 6.67 0.79
CA CYS A 94 11.34 5.42 1.54
C CYS A 94 11.78 5.64 2.99
N ILE A 95 10.86 5.50 3.94
CA ILE A 95 11.16 5.73 5.36
C ILE A 95 12.22 4.77 5.92
N LEU A 96 12.36 3.56 5.37
CA LEU A 96 13.37 2.60 5.79
C LEU A 96 14.78 2.93 5.27
N VAL A 97 14.89 3.78 4.25
CA VAL A 97 16.18 4.22 3.69
C VAL A 97 16.57 5.57 4.26
N GLU A 98 15.66 6.53 4.24
CA GLU A 98 15.93 7.93 4.57
C GLU A 98 15.50 8.31 5.99
N GLY A 99 14.82 7.43 6.72
CA GLY A 99 14.19 7.75 8.01
C GLY A 99 15.16 8.30 9.05
N ASP A 100 16.35 7.73 9.17
CA ASP A 100 17.39 8.24 10.06
C ASP A 100 17.87 9.65 9.68
N GLY A 101 17.95 9.94 8.38
CA GLY A 101 18.29 11.26 7.86
C GLY A 101 17.20 12.28 8.17
N ILE A 102 15.93 11.89 8.00
CA ILE A 102 14.76 12.71 8.32
C ILE A 102 14.70 12.99 9.83
N LEU A 103 14.91 11.99 10.69
CA LEU A 103 14.93 12.19 12.14
C LEU A 103 16.00 13.19 12.57
N ARG A 104 17.19 13.13 11.97
CA ARG A 104 18.28 14.08 12.26
C ARG A 104 17.99 15.50 11.76
N SER A 105 17.22 15.68 10.69
CA SER A 105 16.91 17.01 10.15
C SER A 105 15.81 17.75 10.92
N LEU A 106 15.08 17.02 11.78
CA LEU A 106 14.02 17.56 12.63
C LEU A 106 14.49 17.97 14.04
N ALA A 107 15.74 17.69 14.39
CA ALA A 107 16.35 18.03 15.68
C ALA A 107 17.03 19.41 15.63
#